data_AF-A0A6J4XZP1-F1
#
_entry.id   AF-A0A6J4XZP1-F1
#
_cell.length_a   1.000
_cell.length_b   1.000
_cell.length_c   1.000
_cell.angle_alpha   90.00
_cell.angle_beta   90.00
_cell.angle_gamma   90.00
#
_symmetry.space_group_name_H-M   'P 1'
#
loop_
_entity.id
_entity.type
_entity.pdbx_description
1 polymer ?
#
loop_
_entity_poly.entity_id
_entity_poly.type
_entity_poly.pdbx_seq_one_letter_code
_entity_poly.pdbx_strand_id
1 'polypeptide(L)' 'MINHAHILLRSSEMGLSGFMRRLLTGYAVSYNRRHRRRGHLFQNRYKSIVCDEDAYFTELVRYIHL' A
#
# COMPACT_ATOMS: atom_id res chain seq x y z
N MET A 1 10.67 7.00 6.41
CA MET A 1 9.42 7.16 5.64
C MET A 1 8.61 8.34 6.16
N ILE A 2 8.27 9.34 5.33
CA ILE A 2 7.39 10.47 5.76
C ILE A 2 6.18 10.70 4.85
N ASN A 3 6.16 10.15 3.64
CA ASN A 3 5.15 10.43 2.61
C ASN A 3 4.65 9.20 1.83
N HIS A 4 5.10 8.00 2.17
CA HIS A 4 4.65 6.75 1.56
C HIS A 4 4.69 5.61 2.60
N ALA A 5 3.98 4.52 2.29
CA ALA A 5 3.96 3.29 3.09
C ALA A 5 4.40 2.10 2.23
N HIS A 6 5.18 1.20 2.81
CA HIS A 6 5.49 -0.11 2.24
C HIS A 6 4.60 -1.17 2.88
N ILE A 7 4.04 -2.06 2.06
CA ILE A 7 3.13 -3.12 2.51
C ILE A 7 3.55 -4.41 1.81
N LEU A 8 3.83 -5.45 2.59
CA LEU A 8 4.07 -6.79 2.09
C LEU A 8 2.74 -7.56 2.09
N LEU A 9 2.32 -8.07 0.93
CA LEU A 9 1.05 -8.76 0.76
C LEU A 9 1.24 -10.00 -0.09
N ARG A 10 0.62 -11.11 0.33
CA ARG A 10 0.43 -12.27 -0.53
C ARG A 10 -0.84 -12.07 -1.34
N SER A 11 -0.73 -12.03 -2.66
CA SER A 11 -1.89 -11.93 -3.54
C SER A 11 -2.69 -13.24 -3.52
N SER A 12 -4.02 -13.13 -3.53
CA SER A 12 -4.89 -14.25 -3.90
C SER A 12 -5.07 -14.31 -5.42
N GLU A 13 -5.77 -15.34 -5.90
CA GLU A 13 -6.11 -15.51 -7.32
C GLU A 13 -6.91 -14.34 -7.91
N MET A 14 -7.62 -13.58 -7.06
CA MET A 14 -8.39 -12.39 -7.47
C MET A 14 -7.51 -11.16 -7.75
N GLY A 15 -6.20 -11.24 -7.50
CA GLY A 15 -5.24 -10.16 -7.71
C GLY A 15 -5.30 -9.02 -6.69
N LEU A 16 -4.32 -8.12 -6.74
CA LEU A 16 -4.17 -7.02 -5.77
C LEU A 16 -5.03 -5.78 -6.09
N SER A 17 -5.45 -5.60 -7.33
CA SER A 17 -6.07 -4.34 -7.78
C SER A 17 -7.38 -4.02 -7.04
N GLY A 18 -8.27 -5.00 -6.89
CA GLY A 18 -9.53 -4.85 -6.19
C GLY A 18 -9.35 -4.56 -4.69
N PHE A 19 -8.41 -5.27 -4.06
CA PHE A 19 -8.04 -5.05 -2.67
C PHE A 19 -7.49 -3.64 -2.44
N MET A 20 -6.47 -3.25 -3.23
CA MET A 20 -5.83 -1.94 -3.11
C MET A 20 -6.81 -0.80 -3.39
N ARG A 21 -7.75 -0.97 -4.34
CA ARG A 21 -8.81 0.02 -4.59
C ARG A 21 -9.64 0.27 -3.33
N ARG A 22 -10.09 -0.80 -2.66
CA ARG A 22 -10.91 -0.68 -1.44
C ARG A 22 -10.11 -0.09 -0.28
N LEU A 23 -8.89 -0.58 -0.06
CA LEU A 23 -8.00 -0.12 1.01
C LEU A 23 -7.68 1.38 0.89
N LEU A 24 -7.15 1.80 -0.26
CA LEU A 24 -6.73 3.19 -0.47
C LEU A 24 -7.92 4.15 -0.47
N THR A 25 -9.04 3.78 -1.09
CA THR A 25 -10.24 4.62 -1.09
C THR A 25 -10.81 4.79 0.32
N GLY A 26 -10.93 3.69 1.07
CA GLY A 26 -11.43 3.72 2.45
C GLY A 26 -10.55 4.58 3.35
N TYR A 27 -9.22 4.42 3.24
CA TYR A 27 -8.27 5.24 3.99
C TYR A 27 -8.37 6.72 3.63
N ALA A 28 -8.39 7.06 2.33
CA ALA A 28 -8.49 8.45 1.88
C ALA A 28 -9.77 9.14 2.38
N VAL A 29 -10.91 8.45 2.29
CA VAL A 29 -12.19 8.97 2.79
C VAL A 29 -12.15 9.18 4.31
N SER A 30 -11.69 8.17 5.06
CA SER A 30 -11.60 8.24 6.51
C SER A 30 -10.68 9.38 6.98
N TYR A 31 -9.48 9.46 6.39
CA TYR A 31 -8.50 10.50 6.69
C TYR A 31 -9.02 11.90 6.38
N ASN A 32 -9.64 12.10 5.21
CA ASN A 32 -10.19 13.39 4.81
C ASN A 32 -11.33 13.83 5.74
N ARG A 33 -12.23 12.91 6.12
CA ARG A 33 -13.31 13.18 7.09
C ARG A 33 -12.74 13.57 8.45
N ARG A 34 -11.78 12.79 8.97
CA ARG A 34 -11.15 13.02 10.28
C ARG A 34 -10.46 14.38 10.36
N HIS A 35 -9.77 14.80 9.30
CA HIS A 35 -8.97 16.03 9.28
C HIS A 35 -9.67 17.20 8.58
N ARG A 36 -10.97 17.07 8.27
CA ARG A 36 -11.78 18.09 7.54
C ARG A 36 -11.13 18.55 6.22
N ARG A 37 -10.43 17.65 5.53
CA ARG A 37 -9.79 17.89 4.23
C ARG A 37 -10.72 17.53 3.09
N ARG A 38 -10.47 18.10 1.91
CA ARG A 38 -11.16 17.80 0.65
C ARG A 38 -10.13 17.51 -0.44
N GLY A 39 -10.51 16.73 -1.45
CA GLY A 39 -9.66 16.38 -2.60
C GLY A 39 -8.82 15.12 -2.39
N HIS A 40 -7.83 14.95 -3.28
CA HIS A 40 -6.97 13.77 -3.31
C HIS A 40 -6.05 13.71 -2.09
N LEU A 41 -5.95 12.53 -1.48
CA LEU A 41 -4.99 12.27 -0.41
C LEU A 41 -3.66 11.71 -0.95
N PHE A 42 -3.75 10.72 -1.84
CA PHE A 42 -2.59 10.11 -2.49
C PHE A 42 -2.27 10.85 -3.78
N GLN A 43 -0.98 11.13 -4.00
CA GLN A 43 -0.51 11.80 -5.22
C GLN A 43 -0.51 10.88 -6.44
N ASN A 44 -0.25 9.58 -6.25
CA ASN A 44 -0.07 8.62 -7.34
C ASN A 44 -0.82 7.31 -7.06
N ARG A 45 -0.96 6.48 -8.10
CA ARG A 45 -1.39 5.09 -7.96
C ARG A 45 -0.37 4.28 -7.15
N TYR A 46 -0.82 3.19 -6.54
CA TYR A 46 0.10 2.24 -5.91
C TYR A 46 1.03 1.61 -6.95
N LYS A 47 2.22 1.22 -6.49
CA LYS A 47 3.16 0.40 -7.25
C LYS A 47 3.25 -0.96 -6.57
N SER A 48 3.39 -2.01 -7.37
CA SER A 48 3.56 -3.38 -6.89
C SER A 48 4.76 -4.01 -7.59
N ILE A 49 5.61 -4.68 -6.81
CA ILE A 49 6.77 -5.43 -7.29
C ILE A 49 6.56 -6.86 -6.80
N VAL A 50 6.69 -7.84 -7.69
CA VAL A 50 6.61 -9.26 -7.32
C VAL A 50 7.82 -9.58 -6.46
N CYS A 51 7.58 -10.14 -5.28
CA CYS A 51 8.64 -10.60 -4.40
C CYS A 51 8.96 -12.05 -4.75
N ASP A 52 10.22 -12.32 -5.10
CA ASP A 52 10.72 -13.69 -5.22
C ASP A 52 10.96 -14.25 -3.80
N GLU A 53 10.47 -15.45 -3.52
CA GLU A 53 10.31 -15.96 -2.14
C GLU A 53 11.65 -16.40 -1.50
N ASP A 54 12.66 -16.75 -2.29
CA ASP A 54 13.85 -17.42 -1.75
C ASP A 54 14.90 -16.46 -1.13
N ALA A 55 15.37 -15.46 -1.88
CA ALA A 55 16.41 -14.54 -1.41
C ALA A 55 15.89 -13.12 -1.14
N TYR A 56 14.88 -12.68 -1.90
CA TYR A 56 14.41 -11.29 -1.85
C TYR A 56 13.46 -11.03 -0.68
N PHE A 57 12.74 -12.04 -0.20
CA PHE A 57 11.78 -11.91 0.90
C PHE A 57 12.43 -11.43 2.20
N THR A 58 13.54 -12.04 2.63
CA THR A 58 14.20 -11.69 3.89
C THR A 58 14.76 -10.26 3.89
N GLU A 59 15.40 -9.87 2.79
CA GLU A 59 15.89 -8.50 2.61
C GLU A 59 14.74 -7.49 2.53
N LEU A 60 13.65 -7.82 1.84
CA LEU A 60 12.47 -6.97 1.75
C LEU A 60 11.79 -6.78 3.11
N VAL A 61 11.68 -7.84 3.91
CA VAL A 61 11.16 -7.75 5.29
C VAL A 61 12.03 -6.80 6.11
N ARG A 62 13.37 -6.93 6.03
CA ARG A 62 14.28 -6.01 6.73
C ARG A 62 14.07 -4.56 6.28
N TYR A 63 13.99 -4.33 4.96
CA TYR A 63 13.79 -3.00 4.39
C TYR A 63 12.50 -2.31 4.85
N ILE A 64 11.39 -3.05 5.00
CA ILE A 64 10.09 -2.47 5.42
C ILE A 64 10.12 -1.97 6.87
N HIS A 65 10.95 -2.57 7.73
CA HIS A 65 11.01 -2.24 9.16
C HIS A 65 12.02 -1.14 9.51
N LEU A 66 12.92 -0.78 8.58
CA LEU A 66 13.90 0.30 8.72
C LEU A 66 13.29 1.67 8.39
#